data_AF-A0A7Y4S2X1-F1
#
_entry.id   AF-A0A7Y4S2X1-F1
#
_cell.length_a   1.000
_cell.length_b   1.000
_cell.length_c   1.000
_cell.angle_alpha   90.00
_cell.angle_beta   90.00
_cell.angle_gamma   90.00
#
_symmetry.space_group_name_H-M   'P 1'
#
loop_
_entity.id
_entity.type
_entity.pdbx_description
1 polymer ?
#
loop_
_entity_poly.entity_id
_entity_poly.type
_entity_poly.pdbx_seq_one_letter_code
_entity_poly.pdbx_strand_id
1 'polypeptide(L)'
;MRTENFMPQRRSLLGALLAIPLLTILPVHAKAESLTIASAINKAGRQRMLSQRIAKAYAQLVLGVYPDRAKVILHNSVTLFESQLAELTAFAPTPEIRALYVQLAALWMPYRNAAVAPVSMDGLKKIAALNEDVLKTAHIATVALTKYSGTAVGHLVNLSGRERMLSQRCAKFYFFRSAGLQDASIEHGLNDARKEFEVALAELRAAPQNTPDIATQLLLANSQWGFFASALTSYSLGVQTSTSMQYVAGSSENVLEAMDVATEMYQSIYKV
;
A
#
# COMPACT_ATOMS: atom_id res chain seq x y z
N MET A 1 -69.32 54.27 -54.37
CA MET A 1 -68.53 53.11 -54.86
C MET A 1 -68.61 52.04 -53.77
N ARG A 2 -69.39 50.98 -53.98
CA ARG A 2 -69.02 49.67 -54.58
C ARG A 2 -68.06 48.86 -53.67
N THR A 3 -68.62 47.90 -52.93
CA THR A 3 -68.48 46.41 -53.08
C THR A 3 -67.23 45.85 -52.39
N GLU A 4 -67.36 45.16 -51.25
CA GLU A 4 -67.76 43.75 -51.02
C GLU A 4 -66.65 42.69 -51.24
N ASN A 5 -66.41 41.91 -50.17
CA ASN A 5 -65.97 40.51 -50.05
C ASN A 5 -65.09 39.84 -51.14
N PHE A 6 -64.02 39.14 -50.72
CA PHE A 6 -64.04 37.67 -50.51
C PHE A 6 -62.67 37.11 -50.00
N MET A 7 -62.72 36.19 -49.04
CA MET A 7 -61.66 35.19 -48.73
C MET A 7 -61.71 34.06 -49.79
N PRO A 8 -60.66 33.23 -50.04
CA PRO A 8 -59.95 32.37 -49.06
C PRO A 8 -58.41 32.36 -49.31
N GLN A 9 -57.55 31.37 -49.00
CA GLN A 9 -57.68 29.98 -48.49
C GLN A 9 -56.41 29.54 -47.72
N ARG A 10 -56.49 28.44 -46.96
CA ARG A 10 -55.35 27.80 -46.27
C ARG A 10 -54.57 26.83 -47.18
N ARG A 11 -53.25 26.79 -47.02
CA ARG A 11 -52.42 25.57 -47.21
C ARG A 11 -51.33 25.50 -46.13
N SER A 12 -51.61 24.81 -45.04
CA SER A 12 -50.59 24.44 -44.04
C SER A 12 -49.92 23.13 -44.48
N LEU A 13 -48.61 23.14 -44.61
CA LEU A 13 -47.82 21.95 -44.97
C LEU A 13 -47.79 20.96 -43.80
N LEU A 14 -47.94 19.66 -44.10
CA LEU A 14 -47.74 18.61 -43.10
C LEU A 14 -46.27 18.53 -42.70
N GLY A 15 -45.98 18.65 -41.41
CA GLY A 15 -44.68 18.28 -40.84
C GLY A 15 -44.59 16.77 -40.66
N ALA A 16 -43.62 16.12 -41.31
CA ALA A 16 -43.36 14.70 -41.12
C ALA A 16 -42.59 14.47 -39.80
N LEU A 17 -43.22 13.75 -38.86
CA LEU A 17 -42.59 13.30 -37.62
C LEU A 17 -41.67 12.10 -37.91
N LEU A 18 -40.36 12.34 -37.96
CA LEU A 18 -39.34 11.28 -37.96
C LEU A 18 -39.22 10.70 -36.54
N ALA A 19 -39.73 9.48 -36.35
CA ALA A 19 -39.55 8.74 -35.12
C ALA A 19 -38.10 8.26 -34.97
N ILE A 20 -37.37 8.82 -34.01
CA ILE A 20 -36.02 8.36 -33.64
C ILE A 20 -36.18 7.11 -32.76
N PRO A 21 -35.60 5.95 -33.13
CA PRO A 21 -35.65 4.78 -32.27
C PRO A 21 -34.78 5.01 -31.02
N LEU A 22 -35.40 4.91 -29.84
CA LEU A 22 -34.74 5.06 -28.56
C LEU A 22 -33.82 3.85 -28.31
N LEU A 23 -32.52 4.02 -28.56
CA LEU A 23 -31.52 2.98 -28.31
C LEU A 23 -31.37 2.79 -26.79
N THR A 24 -31.95 1.72 -26.25
CA THR A 24 -31.85 1.39 -24.82
C THR A 24 -30.46 0.88 -24.49
N ILE A 25 -29.61 1.77 -23.98
CA ILE A 25 -28.30 1.41 -23.42
C ILE A 25 -28.53 0.56 -22.18
N LEU A 26 -28.44 -0.77 -22.32
CA LEU A 26 -28.46 -1.68 -21.19
C LEU A 26 -27.23 -1.40 -20.32
N PRO A 27 -27.38 -1.25 -18.99
CA PRO A 27 -26.24 -1.07 -18.10
C PRO A 27 -25.40 -2.34 -18.10
N VAL A 28 -24.20 -2.25 -18.70
CA VAL A 28 -23.16 -3.28 -18.58
C VAL A 28 -22.77 -3.34 -17.11
N HIS A 29 -23.33 -4.31 -16.39
CA HIS A 29 -22.90 -4.65 -15.05
C HIS A 29 -21.52 -5.30 -15.17
N ALA A 30 -20.47 -4.48 -15.08
CA ALA A 30 -19.12 -4.97 -14.86
C ALA A 30 -19.16 -5.86 -13.62
N LYS A 31 -18.98 -7.18 -13.80
CA LYS A 31 -18.86 -8.10 -12.67
C LYS A 31 -17.66 -7.65 -11.86
N ALA A 32 -17.89 -7.19 -10.64
CA ALA A 32 -16.81 -6.99 -9.69
C ALA A 32 -16.11 -8.34 -9.52
N GLU A 33 -14.85 -8.41 -9.93
CA GLU A 33 -14.06 -9.63 -9.84
C GLU A 33 -13.91 -9.99 -8.36
N SER A 34 -14.38 -11.18 -7.98
CA SER A 34 -14.34 -11.63 -6.60
C SER A 34 -12.90 -11.72 -6.12
N LEU A 35 -12.59 -11.08 -4.98
CA LEU A 35 -11.23 -11.05 -4.44
C LEU A 35 -10.63 -12.46 -4.36
N THR A 36 -9.57 -12.72 -5.12
CA THR A 36 -8.88 -14.01 -5.07
C THR A 36 -8.07 -14.14 -3.79
N ILE A 37 -7.85 -15.37 -3.32
CA ILE A 37 -7.05 -15.62 -2.10
C ILE A 37 -5.62 -15.06 -2.23
N ALA A 38 -5.03 -15.08 -3.43
CA ALA A 38 -3.71 -14.48 -3.69
C ALA A 38 -3.72 -12.95 -3.56
N SER A 39 -4.74 -12.29 -4.12
CA SER A 39 -4.95 -10.85 -3.99
C SER A 39 -5.24 -10.46 -2.53
N ALA A 40 -5.99 -11.28 -1.80
CA ALA A 40 -6.21 -11.12 -0.37
C ALA A 40 -4.90 -11.26 0.44
N ILE A 41 -4.02 -12.22 0.13
CA ILE A 41 -2.70 -12.34 0.77
C ILE A 41 -1.83 -11.10 0.46
N ASN A 42 -1.84 -10.60 -0.78
CA ASN A 42 -1.11 -9.37 -1.12
C ASN A 42 -1.65 -8.17 -0.32
N LYS A 43 -2.97 -7.95 -0.28
CA LYS A 43 -3.62 -6.87 0.50
C LYS A 43 -3.35 -6.99 2.00
N ALA A 44 -3.42 -8.20 2.57
CA ALA A 44 -3.08 -8.46 3.97
C ALA A 44 -1.61 -8.14 4.27
N GLY A 45 -0.70 -8.64 3.43
CA GLY A 45 0.72 -8.33 3.52
C GLY A 45 1.02 -6.84 3.39
N ARG A 46 0.26 -6.13 2.54
CA ARG A 46 0.34 -4.68 2.34
C ARG A 46 -0.06 -3.89 3.59
N GLN A 47 -0.97 -4.39 4.45
CA GLN A 47 -1.29 -3.75 5.74
C GLN A 47 -0.06 -3.60 6.63
N ARG A 48 0.80 -4.63 6.67
CA ARG A 48 2.09 -4.57 7.39
C ARG A 48 2.94 -3.42 6.86
N MET A 49 3.15 -3.35 5.54
CA MET A 49 3.94 -2.30 4.90
C MET A 49 3.37 -0.91 5.14
N LEU A 50 2.06 -0.73 4.95
CA LEU A 50 1.36 0.54 5.12
C LEU A 50 1.50 1.08 6.55
N SER A 51 1.42 0.20 7.57
CA SER A 51 1.68 0.60 8.95
C SER A 51 3.07 1.26 9.10
N GLN A 52 4.12 0.66 8.51
CA GLN A 52 5.48 1.18 8.60
C GLN A 52 5.67 2.46 7.76
N ARG A 53 5.07 2.51 6.56
CA ARG A 53 5.14 3.67 5.65
C ARG A 53 4.43 4.91 6.21
N ILE A 54 3.32 4.73 6.92
CA ILE A 54 2.62 5.80 7.68
C ILE A 54 3.56 6.38 8.74
N ALA A 55 4.17 5.54 9.58
CA ALA A 55 5.08 5.97 10.62
C ALA A 55 6.32 6.69 10.06
N LYS A 56 6.89 6.14 8.97
CA LYS A 56 7.98 6.76 8.21
C LYS A 56 7.60 8.17 7.73
N ALA A 57 6.48 8.29 7.02
CA ALA A 57 6.03 9.54 6.43
C ALA A 57 5.70 10.61 7.49
N TYR A 58 5.13 10.22 8.63
CA TYR A 58 4.89 11.15 9.73
C TYR A 58 6.21 11.65 10.34
N ALA A 59 7.20 10.77 10.55
CA ALA A 59 8.53 11.18 11.03
C ALA A 59 9.24 12.11 10.02
N GLN A 60 9.11 11.85 8.71
CA GLN A 60 9.60 12.74 7.66
C GLN A 60 8.94 14.13 7.71
N LEU A 61 7.63 14.23 8.01
CA LEU A 61 6.94 15.51 8.19
C LEU A 61 7.46 16.28 9.41
N VAL A 62 7.69 15.60 10.55
CA VAL A 62 8.31 16.21 11.75
C VAL A 62 9.72 16.74 11.46
N LEU A 63 10.48 16.04 10.61
CA LEU A 63 11.85 16.40 10.22
C LEU A 63 11.96 17.34 9.01
N GLY A 64 10.85 17.73 8.38
CA GLY A 64 10.87 18.54 7.14
C GLY A 64 11.49 17.85 5.92
N VAL A 65 11.55 16.50 5.90
CA VAL A 65 12.18 15.72 4.82
C VAL A 65 11.17 15.44 3.71
N TYR A 66 11.24 16.21 2.62
CA TYR A 66 10.30 16.17 1.48
C TYR A 66 8.82 16.29 1.93
N PRO A 67 8.43 17.39 2.61
CA PRO A 67 7.14 17.47 3.32
C PRO A 67 5.93 17.26 2.41
N ASP A 68 5.92 17.80 1.19
CA ASP A 68 4.80 17.61 0.26
C ASP A 68 4.64 16.14 -0.16
N ARG A 69 5.75 15.47 -0.51
CA ARG A 69 5.75 14.03 -0.84
C ARG A 69 5.34 13.20 0.38
N ALA A 70 5.86 13.52 1.57
CA ALA A 70 5.54 12.82 2.80
C ALA A 70 4.05 12.96 3.18
N LYS A 71 3.44 14.14 2.98
CA LYS A 71 2.00 14.38 3.18
C LYS A 71 1.14 13.54 2.25
N VAL A 72 1.50 13.45 0.96
CA VAL A 72 0.81 12.59 -0.03
C VAL A 72 0.97 11.11 0.32
N ILE A 73 2.19 10.66 0.65
CA ILE A 73 2.46 9.28 1.09
C ILE A 73 1.63 8.91 2.32
N LEU A 74 1.59 9.79 3.33
CA LEU A 74 0.85 9.59 4.56
C LEU A 74 -0.65 9.45 4.29
N HIS A 75 -1.24 10.41 3.56
CA HIS A 75 -2.66 10.37 3.21
C HIS A 75 -3.03 9.11 2.40
N ASN A 76 -2.29 8.82 1.33
CA ASN A 76 -2.57 7.68 0.47
C ASN A 76 -2.40 6.35 1.22
N SER A 77 -1.41 6.27 2.12
CA SER A 77 -1.16 5.05 2.89
C SER A 77 -2.23 4.82 3.97
N VAL A 78 -2.76 5.89 4.57
CA VAL A 78 -3.93 5.81 5.47
C VAL A 78 -5.14 5.32 4.68
N THR A 79 -5.55 6.03 3.62
CA THR A 79 -6.74 5.69 2.81
C THR A 79 -6.70 4.25 2.26
N LEU A 80 -5.53 3.79 1.79
CA LEU A 80 -5.37 2.43 1.27
C LEU A 80 -5.45 1.36 2.37
N PHE A 81 -4.98 1.65 3.58
CA PHE A 81 -5.12 0.75 4.73
C PHE A 81 -6.60 0.56 5.06
N GLU A 82 -7.37 1.65 5.16
CA GLU A 82 -8.80 1.58 5.52
C GLU A 82 -9.64 0.79 4.51
N SER A 83 -9.47 1.06 3.21
CA SER A 83 -10.17 0.33 2.14
C SER A 83 -9.85 -1.16 2.18
N GLN A 84 -8.56 -1.50 2.23
CA GLN A 84 -8.14 -2.89 2.18
C GLN A 84 -8.50 -3.66 3.45
N LEU A 85 -8.47 -3.03 4.63
CA LEU A 85 -8.95 -3.67 5.85
C LEU A 85 -10.45 -3.99 5.79
N ALA A 86 -11.27 -3.11 5.22
CA ALA A 86 -12.69 -3.37 5.01
C ALA A 86 -12.90 -4.56 4.04
N GLU A 87 -12.19 -4.57 2.90
CA GLU A 87 -12.22 -5.67 1.93
C GLU A 87 -11.80 -7.02 2.55
N LEU A 88 -10.69 -7.03 3.31
CA LEU A 88 -10.18 -8.22 3.99
C LEU A 88 -11.15 -8.73 5.07
N THR A 89 -11.78 -7.81 5.81
CA THR A 89 -12.81 -8.15 6.81
C THR A 89 -14.05 -8.74 6.15
N ALA A 90 -14.47 -8.24 4.99
CA ALA A 90 -15.57 -8.83 4.23
C ALA A 90 -15.22 -10.25 3.75
N PHE A 91 -14.05 -10.40 3.10
CA PHE A 91 -13.56 -11.65 2.51
C PHE A 91 -13.26 -12.76 3.53
N ALA A 92 -12.86 -12.40 4.76
CA ALA A 92 -12.30 -13.30 5.77
C ALA A 92 -12.94 -14.72 5.80
N PRO A 93 -12.20 -15.76 5.36
CA PRO A 93 -12.78 -17.06 5.02
C PRO A 93 -13.08 -17.96 6.22
N THR A 94 -12.57 -17.63 7.42
CA THR A 94 -12.88 -18.33 8.67
C THR A 94 -13.20 -17.33 9.79
N PRO A 95 -13.95 -17.73 10.83
CA PRO A 95 -14.22 -16.87 12.00
C PRO A 95 -12.96 -16.37 12.70
N GLU A 96 -11.90 -17.18 12.75
CA GLU A 96 -10.63 -16.85 13.40
C GLU A 96 -9.88 -15.76 12.61
N ILE A 97 -9.83 -15.89 11.29
CA ILE A 97 -9.25 -14.84 10.41
C ILE A 97 -10.07 -13.56 10.48
N ARG A 98 -11.41 -13.66 10.57
CA ARG A 98 -12.30 -12.51 10.77
C ARG A 98 -12.04 -11.80 12.09
N ALA A 99 -11.84 -12.55 13.18
CA ALA A 99 -11.50 -12.00 14.49
C ALA A 99 -10.17 -11.24 14.48
N LEU A 100 -9.15 -11.74 13.75
CA LEU A 100 -7.87 -11.04 13.57
C LEU A 100 -8.03 -9.69 12.84
N TYR A 101 -8.90 -9.59 11.83
CA TYR A 101 -9.17 -8.29 11.18
C TYR A 101 -9.99 -7.35 12.05
N VAL A 102 -10.92 -7.85 12.87
CA VAL A 102 -11.62 -7.03 13.88
C VAL A 102 -10.64 -6.49 14.94
N GLN A 103 -9.69 -7.31 15.40
CA GLN A 103 -8.62 -6.87 16.29
C GLN A 103 -7.71 -5.82 15.62
N LEU A 104 -7.36 -6.04 14.34
CA LEU A 104 -6.56 -5.07 13.57
C LEU A 104 -7.30 -3.74 13.40
N ALA A 105 -8.63 -3.75 13.19
CA ALA A 105 -9.45 -2.54 13.13
C ALA A 105 -9.46 -1.79 14.47
N ALA A 106 -9.56 -2.49 15.60
CA ALA A 106 -9.50 -1.89 16.93
C ALA A 106 -8.16 -1.20 17.21
N LEU A 107 -7.03 -1.80 16.79
CA LEU A 107 -5.68 -1.22 16.90
C LEU A 107 -5.44 -0.11 15.86
N TRP A 108 -6.05 -0.21 14.69
CA TRP A 108 -5.96 0.79 13.62
C TRP A 108 -6.56 2.12 14.03
N MET A 109 -7.73 2.16 14.67
CA MET A 109 -8.42 3.41 15.01
C MET A 109 -7.56 4.42 15.81
N PRO A 110 -6.92 4.08 16.94
CA PRO A 110 -6.05 5.02 17.65
C PRO A 110 -4.80 5.40 16.86
N TYR A 111 -4.26 4.48 16.06
CA TYR A 111 -3.09 4.71 15.21
C TYR A 111 -3.39 5.70 14.07
N ARG A 112 -4.50 5.49 13.36
CA ARG A 112 -5.07 6.37 12.34
C ARG A 112 -5.32 7.77 12.90
N ASN A 113 -5.95 7.85 14.08
CA ASN A 113 -6.25 9.13 14.72
C ASN A 113 -4.98 9.92 15.08
N ALA A 114 -3.88 9.25 15.44
CA ALA A 114 -2.58 9.91 15.61
C ALA A 114 -1.96 10.32 14.26
N ALA A 115 -2.08 9.48 13.23
CA ALA A 115 -1.53 9.71 11.89
C ALA A 115 -2.19 10.88 11.12
N VAL A 116 -3.48 11.15 11.33
CA VAL A 116 -4.21 12.24 10.66
C VAL A 116 -4.30 13.54 11.48
N ALA A 117 -3.84 13.52 12.74
CA ALA A 117 -3.76 14.72 13.58
C ALA A 117 -2.68 15.69 13.09
N PRO A 118 -2.73 16.99 13.48
CA PRO A 118 -1.67 17.94 13.20
C PRO A 118 -0.27 17.39 13.56
N VAL A 119 0.69 17.58 12.65
CA VAL A 119 2.04 17.03 12.79
C VAL A 119 2.72 17.64 14.01
N SER A 120 3.19 16.78 14.92
CA SER A 120 3.87 17.19 16.15
C SER A 120 4.79 16.09 16.68
N MET A 121 5.77 16.45 17.52
CA MET A 121 6.66 15.48 18.13
C MET A 121 5.93 14.51 19.07
N ASP A 122 4.88 14.96 19.77
CA ASP A 122 4.06 14.09 20.61
C ASP A 122 3.15 13.16 19.79
N GLY A 123 2.67 13.63 18.63
CA GLY A 123 2.03 12.76 17.64
C GLY A 123 2.97 11.67 17.13
N LEU A 124 4.25 11.99 16.89
CA LEU A 124 5.26 11.01 16.50
C LEU A 124 5.54 9.97 17.60
N LYS A 125 5.66 10.39 18.87
CA LYS A 125 5.77 9.47 20.02
C LYS A 125 4.57 8.53 20.10
N LYS A 126 3.35 9.06 19.91
CA LYS A 126 2.11 8.28 19.92
C LYS A 126 2.04 7.27 18.77
N ILE A 127 2.48 7.66 17.57
CA ILE A 127 2.63 6.77 16.42
C ILE A 127 3.66 5.67 16.70
N ALA A 128 4.82 6.02 17.25
CA ALA A 128 5.86 5.04 17.60
C ALA A 128 5.35 3.99 18.60
N ALA A 129 4.63 4.41 19.65
CA ALA A 129 4.05 3.52 20.65
C ALA A 129 2.97 2.57 20.10
N LEU A 130 2.20 2.99 19.10
CA LEU A 130 1.09 2.22 18.52
C LEU A 130 1.49 1.36 17.30
N ASN A 131 2.61 1.67 16.64
CA ASN A 131 2.96 1.11 15.34
C ASN A 131 3.25 -0.39 15.36
N GLU A 132 3.92 -0.89 16.41
CA GLU A 132 4.34 -2.29 16.49
C GLU A 132 3.15 -3.24 16.70
N ASP A 133 2.14 -2.85 17.46
CA ASP A 133 0.92 -3.67 17.65
C ASP A 133 0.10 -3.80 16.35
N VAL A 134 -0.01 -2.71 15.59
CA VAL A 134 -0.65 -2.73 14.25
C VAL A 134 0.14 -3.66 13.31
N LEU A 135 1.48 -3.56 13.29
CA LEU A 135 2.32 -4.44 12.47
C LEU A 135 2.16 -5.91 12.87
N LYS A 136 2.24 -6.20 14.17
CA LYS A 136 2.16 -7.56 14.74
C LYS A 136 0.83 -8.22 14.41
N THR A 137 -0.29 -7.53 14.62
CA THR A 137 -1.62 -8.07 14.32
C THR A 137 -1.83 -8.22 12.81
N ALA A 138 -1.37 -7.26 11.98
CA ALA A 138 -1.37 -7.41 10.52
C ALA A 138 -0.51 -8.60 10.05
N HIS A 139 0.59 -8.89 10.72
CA HIS A 139 1.43 -10.05 10.43
C HIS A 139 0.75 -11.36 10.77
N ILE A 140 0.15 -11.48 11.96
CA ILE A 140 -0.60 -12.68 12.36
C ILE A 140 -1.76 -12.94 11.39
N ALA A 141 -2.51 -11.90 11.01
CA ALA A 141 -3.58 -12.00 10.01
C ALA A 141 -3.06 -12.46 8.63
N THR A 142 -1.93 -11.92 8.16
CA THR A 142 -1.32 -12.34 6.89
C THR A 142 -0.86 -13.79 6.93
N VAL A 143 -0.24 -14.24 8.02
CA VAL A 143 0.24 -15.62 8.19
C VAL A 143 -0.94 -16.59 8.27
N ALA A 144 -2.01 -16.25 8.99
CA ALA A 144 -3.22 -17.07 9.06
C ALA A 144 -3.86 -17.23 7.67
N LEU A 145 -3.96 -16.15 6.89
CA LEU A 145 -4.50 -16.19 5.52
C LEU A 145 -3.60 -16.96 4.55
N THR A 146 -2.28 -16.83 4.67
CA THR A 146 -1.30 -17.60 3.88
C THR A 146 -1.38 -19.10 4.20
N LYS A 147 -1.49 -19.45 5.49
CA LYS A 147 -1.69 -20.84 5.94
C LYS A 147 -3.01 -21.41 5.43
N TYR A 148 -4.09 -20.61 5.38
CA TYR A 148 -5.38 -21.01 4.80
C TYR A 148 -5.28 -21.29 3.30
N SER A 149 -4.49 -20.52 2.54
CA SER A 149 -4.23 -20.81 1.11
C SER A 149 -3.48 -22.13 0.93
N GLY A 150 -2.49 -22.44 1.78
CA GLY A 150 -1.73 -23.68 1.73
C GLY A 150 -0.83 -23.85 0.48
N THR A 151 -0.68 -22.81 -0.35
CA THR A 151 0.07 -22.88 -1.61
C THR A 151 1.49 -22.33 -1.49
N ALA A 152 2.43 -22.91 -2.24
CA ALA A 152 3.80 -22.39 -2.37
C ALA A 152 3.83 -20.98 -2.99
N VAL A 153 2.93 -20.68 -3.92
CA VAL A 153 2.81 -19.33 -4.52
C VAL A 153 2.30 -18.32 -3.48
N GLY A 154 1.32 -18.69 -2.64
CA GLY A 154 0.87 -17.87 -1.51
C GLY A 154 1.99 -17.55 -0.51
N HIS A 155 2.90 -18.50 -0.26
CA HIS A 155 4.12 -18.25 0.52
C HIS A 155 5.01 -17.19 -0.15
N LEU A 156 5.29 -17.30 -1.45
CA LEU A 156 6.12 -16.34 -2.18
C LEU A 156 5.50 -14.93 -2.24
N VAL A 157 4.17 -14.81 -2.39
CA VAL A 157 3.44 -13.53 -2.31
C VAL A 157 3.54 -12.92 -0.90
N ASN A 158 3.44 -13.73 0.15
CA ASN A 158 3.65 -13.27 1.54
C ASN A 158 5.10 -12.85 1.81
N LEU A 159 6.07 -13.60 1.27
CA LEU A 159 7.51 -13.39 1.45
C LEU A 159 7.98 -12.12 0.73
N SER A 160 7.69 -11.96 -0.57
CA SER A 160 7.91 -10.70 -1.31
C SER A 160 7.13 -9.52 -0.70
N GLY A 161 5.95 -9.78 -0.16
CA GLY A 161 5.20 -8.82 0.64
C GLY A 161 5.83 -8.44 1.98
N ARG A 162 6.71 -9.28 2.55
CA ARG A 162 7.47 -8.96 3.76
C ARG A 162 8.62 -8.00 3.45
N GLU A 163 9.30 -8.16 2.31
CA GLU A 163 10.38 -7.26 1.86
C GLU A 163 9.92 -5.82 1.68
N ARG A 164 8.73 -5.65 1.07
CA ARG A 164 8.05 -4.35 1.00
C ARG A 164 7.90 -3.71 2.38
N MET A 165 7.53 -4.47 3.40
CA MET A 165 7.41 -3.95 4.77
C MET A 165 8.78 -3.66 5.40
N LEU A 166 9.75 -4.56 5.25
CA LEU A 166 11.07 -4.46 5.88
C LEU A 166 11.86 -3.24 5.39
N SER A 167 11.76 -2.89 4.11
CA SER A 167 12.32 -1.62 3.59
C SER A 167 11.73 -0.39 4.30
N GLN A 168 10.42 -0.37 4.51
CA GLN A 168 9.73 0.73 5.21
C GLN A 168 10.02 0.72 6.71
N ARG A 169 10.19 -0.45 7.32
CA ARG A 169 10.56 -0.62 8.73
C ARG A 169 11.95 -0.09 9.02
N CYS A 170 12.93 -0.40 8.17
CA CYS A 170 14.28 0.17 8.25
C CYS A 170 14.25 1.70 8.18
N ALA A 171 13.55 2.26 7.19
CA ALA A 171 13.46 3.71 7.03
C ALA A 171 12.69 4.38 8.19
N LYS A 172 11.62 3.75 8.70
CA LYS A 172 10.89 4.21 9.89
C LYS A 172 11.84 4.35 11.09
N PHE A 173 12.59 3.30 11.42
CA PHE A 173 13.50 3.34 12.57
C PHE A 173 14.63 4.36 12.38
N TYR A 174 15.17 4.49 11.17
CA TYR A 174 16.09 5.58 10.83
C TYR A 174 15.48 6.96 11.14
N PHE A 175 14.26 7.26 10.66
CA PHE A 175 13.65 8.58 10.88
C PHE A 175 13.17 8.82 12.32
N PHE A 176 12.72 7.78 13.03
CA PHE A 176 12.42 7.87 14.46
C PHE A 176 13.66 8.32 15.24
N ARG A 177 14.80 7.70 14.96
CA ARG A 177 16.09 8.04 15.55
C ARG A 177 16.58 9.43 15.14
N SER A 178 16.50 9.81 13.86
CA SER A 178 16.85 11.16 13.40
C SER A 178 15.95 12.24 14.01
N ALA A 179 14.70 11.91 14.39
CA ALA A 179 13.79 12.79 15.15
C ALA A 179 14.06 12.83 16.66
N GLY A 180 15.12 12.15 17.14
CA GLY A 180 15.50 12.15 18.56
C GLY A 180 14.76 11.12 19.43
N LEU A 181 14.02 10.17 18.85
CA LEU A 181 13.57 9.01 19.60
C LEU A 181 14.76 8.07 19.82
N GLN A 182 15.29 8.07 21.05
CA GLN A 182 16.46 7.29 21.44
C GLN A 182 16.04 6.18 22.40
N ASP A 183 15.62 5.05 21.82
CA ASP A 183 15.24 3.82 22.54
C ASP A 183 16.03 2.65 21.93
N ALA A 184 16.52 1.73 22.76
CA ALA A 184 17.30 0.58 22.30
C ALA A 184 16.53 -0.32 21.31
N SER A 185 15.20 -0.36 21.40
CA SER A 185 14.32 -1.07 20.47
C SER A 185 14.35 -0.51 19.04
N ILE A 186 14.71 0.76 18.85
CA ILE A 186 14.81 1.40 17.52
C ILE A 186 16.07 0.91 16.80
N GLU A 187 17.21 0.84 17.50
CA GLU A 187 18.45 0.30 16.95
C GLU A 187 18.35 -1.21 16.71
N HIS A 188 17.78 -1.95 17.66
CA HIS A 188 17.56 -3.39 17.52
C HIS A 188 16.63 -3.68 16.33
N GLY A 189 15.48 -2.99 16.26
CA GLY A 189 14.50 -3.16 15.20
C GLY A 189 15.01 -2.75 13.81
N LEU A 190 15.93 -1.79 13.72
CA LEU A 190 16.62 -1.46 12.47
C LEU A 190 17.56 -2.59 12.01
N ASN A 191 18.37 -3.12 12.93
CA ASN A 191 19.32 -4.19 12.64
C ASN A 191 18.61 -5.51 12.29
N ASP A 192 17.57 -5.87 13.03
CA ASP A 192 16.70 -7.00 12.72
C ASP A 192 16.09 -6.87 11.33
N ALA A 193 15.48 -5.72 11.03
CA ALA A 193 14.79 -5.52 9.76
C ALA A 193 15.73 -5.58 8.55
N ARG A 194 17.00 -5.14 8.70
CA ARG A 194 18.04 -5.31 7.67
C ARG A 194 18.39 -6.78 7.46
N LYS A 195 18.63 -7.52 8.55
CA LYS A 195 18.99 -8.94 8.50
C LYS A 195 17.86 -9.81 7.95
N GLU A 196 16.62 -9.54 8.35
CA GLU A 196 15.44 -10.25 7.84
C GLU A 196 15.26 -10.04 6.34
N PHE A 197 15.50 -8.82 5.82
CA PHE A 197 15.41 -8.51 4.39
C PHE A 197 16.45 -9.31 3.60
N GLU A 198 17.72 -9.27 4.04
CA GLU A 198 18.80 -9.98 3.34
C GLU A 198 18.57 -11.51 3.27
N VAL A 199 18.04 -12.11 4.35
CA VAL A 199 17.67 -13.54 4.38
C VAL A 199 16.48 -13.83 3.47
N ALA A 200 15.44 -13.01 3.52
CA ALA A 200 14.21 -13.22 2.75
C ALA A 200 14.39 -12.97 1.24
N LEU A 201 15.19 -11.98 0.85
CA LEU A 201 15.57 -11.77 -0.55
C LEU A 201 16.44 -12.91 -1.09
N ALA A 202 17.32 -13.50 -0.28
CA ALA A 202 18.06 -14.70 -0.65
C ALA A 202 17.13 -15.91 -0.87
N GLU A 203 16.15 -16.12 0.02
CA GLU A 203 15.10 -17.15 -0.12
C GLU A 203 14.29 -16.94 -1.43
N LEU A 204 13.83 -15.72 -1.70
CA LEU A 204 13.12 -15.38 -2.94
C LEU A 204 13.96 -15.67 -4.19
N ARG A 205 15.24 -15.30 -4.20
CA ARG A 205 16.14 -15.54 -5.35
C ARG A 205 16.41 -17.02 -5.60
N ALA A 206 16.36 -17.85 -4.56
CA ALA A 206 16.52 -19.31 -4.65
C ALA A 206 15.22 -20.06 -5.01
N ALA A 207 14.07 -19.39 -5.07
CA ALA A 207 12.78 -20.05 -5.30
C ALA A 207 12.69 -20.69 -6.71
N PRO A 208 12.36 -22.00 -6.83
CA PRO A 208 12.27 -22.69 -8.12
C PRO A 208 11.10 -22.23 -9.00
N GLN A 209 10.17 -21.43 -8.46
CA GLN A 209 9.07 -20.80 -9.19
C GLN A 209 9.48 -19.54 -9.97
N ASN A 210 10.72 -19.07 -9.84
CA ASN A 210 11.18 -17.85 -10.50
C ASN A 210 11.25 -18.01 -12.02
N THR A 211 10.53 -17.14 -12.73
CA THR A 211 10.70 -16.93 -14.18
C THR A 211 11.92 -16.04 -14.45
N PRO A 212 12.41 -15.95 -15.71
CA PRO A 212 13.46 -14.99 -16.08
C PRO A 212 13.12 -13.54 -15.71
N ASP A 213 11.85 -13.14 -15.84
CA ASP A 213 11.37 -11.79 -15.50
C ASP A 213 11.44 -11.54 -13.99
N ILE A 214 11.00 -12.52 -13.17
CA ILE A 214 11.09 -12.45 -11.71
C ILE A 214 12.55 -12.42 -11.25
N ALA A 215 13.42 -13.25 -11.84
CA ALA A 215 14.84 -13.24 -11.52
C ALA A 215 15.49 -11.87 -11.83
N THR A 216 15.10 -11.24 -12.95
CA THR A 216 15.51 -9.88 -13.32
C THR A 216 14.99 -8.84 -12.34
N GLN A 217 13.71 -8.93 -11.95
CA GLN A 217 13.10 -8.02 -10.99
C GLN A 217 13.71 -8.12 -9.58
N LEU A 218 14.05 -9.34 -9.13
CA LEU A 218 14.75 -9.55 -7.86
C LEU A 218 16.19 -9.02 -7.90
N LEU A 219 16.86 -9.07 -9.05
CA LEU A 219 18.18 -8.45 -9.23
C LEU A 219 18.10 -6.92 -9.15
N LEU A 220 17.07 -6.31 -9.73
CA LEU A 220 16.78 -4.89 -9.57
C LEU A 220 16.51 -4.55 -8.10
N ALA A 221 15.65 -5.31 -7.42
CA ALA A 221 15.36 -5.10 -5.99
C ALA A 221 16.61 -5.23 -5.11
N ASN A 222 17.47 -6.22 -5.37
CA ASN A 222 18.77 -6.38 -4.72
C ASN A 222 19.68 -5.14 -4.93
N SER A 223 19.65 -4.56 -6.12
CA SER A 223 20.44 -3.35 -6.43
C SER A 223 19.90 -2.13 -5.69
N GLN A 224 18.58 -1.94 -5.65
CA GLN A 224 17.94 -0.88 -4.85
C GLN A 224 18.22 -1.07 -3.34
N TRP A 225 18.22 -2.31 -2.85
CA TRP A 225 18.60 -2.62 -1.46
C TRP A 225 20.04 -2.20 -1.16
N GLY A 226 21.00 -2.48 -2.06
CA GLY A 226 22.39 -2.07 -1.90
C GLY A 226 22.56 -0.55 -1.72
N PHE A 227 21.83 0.25 -2.52
CA PHE A 227 21.82 1.71 -2.37
C PHE A 227 21.18 2.15 -1.04
N PHE A 228 20.05 1.55 -0.67
CA PHE A 228 19.34 1.87 0.57
C PHE A 228 20.14 1.49 1.82
N ALA A 229 20.72 0.29 1.86
CA ALA A 229 21.57 -0.19 2.96
C ALA A 229 22.83 0.66 3.12
N SER A 230 23.39 1.17 2.01
CA SER A 230 24.49 2.14 2.03
C SER A 230 24.05 3.47 2.67
N ALA A 231 22.90 4.02 2.24
CA ALA A 231 22.35 5.26 2.80
C ALA A 231 21.98 5.16 4.29
N LEU A 232 21.45 3.99 4.73
CA LEU A 232 21.22 3.70 6.16
C LEU A 232 22.53 3.68 6.97
N THR A 233 23.63 3.25 6.36
CA THR A 233 24.94 3.11 7.03
C THR A 233 25.70 4.45 7.09
N SER A 234 25.45 5.39 6.17
CA SER A 234 25.97 6.77 6.30
C SER A 234 25.55 7.47 7.60
N TYR A 235 24.48 6.99 8.27
CA TYR A 235 24.10 7.43 9.63
C TYR A 235 25.18 7.11 10.68
N SER A 236 25.74 5.90 10.67
CA SER A 236 26.59 5.41 11.79
C SER A 236 27.94 6.14 11.89
N LEU A 237 28.27 6.95 10.88
CA LEU A 237 29.44 7.82 10.84
C LEU A 237 29.17 9.22 11.45
N GLY A 238 28.00 9.44 12.07
CA GLY A 238 27.67 10.64 12.83
C GLY A 238 27.26 11.86 11.99
N VAL A 239 27.31 11.79 10.66
CA VAL A 239 26.99 12.90 9.76
C VAL A 239 25.51 12.87 9.38
N GLN A 240 24.64 13.47 10.21
CA GLN A 240 23.26 13.75 9.82
C GLN A 240 23.20 15.01 8.95
N THR A 241 22.82 14.84 7.68
CA THR A 241 22.49 15.95 6.77
C THR A 241 21.06 15.82 6.29
N SER A 242 20.45 16.94 5.86
CA SER A 242 19.21 16.90 5.09
C SER A 242 19.33 15.97 3.88
N THR A 243 20.48 16.00 3.21
CA THR A 243 20.82 15.14 2.07
C THR A 243 20.83 13.65 2.40
N SER A 244 21.43 13.22 3.52
CA SER A 244 21.42 11.79 3.91
C SER A 244 20.00 11.30 4.22
N MET A 245 19.21 12.12 4.90
CA MET A 245 17.80 11.84 5.17
C MET A 245 16.98 11.74 3.87
N GLN A 246 17.24 12.61 2.89
CA GLN A 246 16.62 12.57 1.57
C GLN A 246 16.97 11.30 0.78
N TYR A 247 18.22 10.84 0.81
CA TYR A 247 18.61 9.58 0.17
C TYR A 247 17.90 8.37 0.80
N VAL A 248 17.80 8.30 2.13
CA VAL A 248 17.06 7.23 2.82
C VAL A 248 15.56 7.29 2.51
N ALA A 249 14.98 8.49 2.45
CA ALA A 249 13.59 8.68 2.03
C ALA A 249 13.34 8.11 0.63
N GLY A 250 14.12 8.53 -0.37
CA GLY A 250 13.98 8.11 -1.76
C GLY A 250 14.25 6.62 -1.98
N SER A 251 15.43 6.14 -1.56
CA SER A 251 15.81 4.74 -1.78
C SER A 251 14.90 3.73 -1.05
N SER A 252 14.31 4.09 0.10
CA SER A 252 13.29 3.25 0.75
C SER A 252 12.02 3.09 -0.11
N GLU A 253 11.63 4.10 -0.89
CA GLU A 253 10.49 4.00 -1.81
C GLU A 253 10.87 3.19 -3.05
N ASN A 254 12.09 3.35 -3.60
CA ASN A 254 12.56 2.55 -4.73
C ASN A 254 12.59 1.03 -4.42
N VAL A 255 13.01 0.64 -3.21
CA VAL A 255 12.98 -0.77 -2.77
C VAL A 255 11.53 -1.27 -2.64
N LEU A 256 10.64 -0.44 -2.10
CA LEU A 256 9.20 -0.75 -2.01
C LEU A 256 8.59 -0.97 -3.40
N GLU A 257 8.82 -0.05 -4.34
CA GLU A 257 8.33 -0.12 -5.71
C GLU A 257 8.86 -1.39 -6.42
N ALA A 258 10.16 -1.67 -6.32
CA ALA A 258 10.77 -2.86 -6.90
C ALA A 258 10.19 -4.17 -6.32
N MET A 259 9.92 -4.21 -5.00
CA MET A 259 9.32 -5.38 -4.36
C MET A 259 7.80 -5.48 -4.54
N ASP A 260 7.10 -4.39 -4.89
CA ASP A 260 5.68 -4.43 -5.26
C ASP A 260 5.50 -5.10 -6.62
N VAL A 261 6.29 -4.70 -7.62
CA VAL A 261 6.35 -5.37 -8.92
C VAL A 261 6.70 -6.86 -8.77
N ALA A 262 7.69 -7.20 -7.94
CA ALA A 262 8.04 -8.60 -7.66
C ALA A 262 6.86 -9.37 -7.01
N THR A 263 6.15 -8.75 -6.06
CA THR A 263 4.96 -9.36 -5.44
C THR A 263 3.86 -9.59 -6.48
N GLU A 264 3.61 -8.63 -7.36
CA GLU A 264 2.58 -8.74 -8.40
C GLU A 264 2.93 -9.81 -9.45
N MET A 265 4.20 -9.99 -9.79
CA MET A 265 4.67 -11.12 -10.60
C MET A 265 4.46 -12.47 -9.91
N TYR A 266 4.72 -12.59 -8.60
CA TYR A 266 4.36 -13.81 -7.86
C TYR A 266 2.86 -14.03 -7.76
N GLN A 267 2.07 -12.96 -7.66
CA GLN A 267 0.61 -13.04 -7.64
C GLN A 267 0.06 -13.51 -9.00
N SER A 268 0.67 -13.14 -10.13
CA SER A 268 0.23 -13.59 -11.47
C SER A 268 0.64 -15.03 -11.80
N ILE A 269 1.62 -15.62 -11.10
CA ILE A 269 1.88 -17.07 -11.12
C ILE A 269 0.69 -17.85 -10.51
N TYR A 270 -0.13 -17.22 -9.66
CA TYR A 270 -1.30 -17.83 -9.04
C TYR A 270 -2.43 -18.02 -10.07
N LYS A 271 -2.27 -19.06 -10.90
CA LYS A 271 -3.30 -19.50 -11.86
C LYS A 271 -4.56 -19.93 -11.10
N VAL A 272 -5.70 -19.52 -11.67
CA VAL A 272 -7.06 -19.98 -11.32
C VAL A 272 -7.20 -21.46 -11.64
#